data_AF-A0A7C7CW10-F1
#
_entry.id   AF-A0A7C7CW10-F1
#
_cell.length_a   1.000
_cell.length_b   1.000
_cell.length_c   1.000
_cell.angle_alpha   90.00
_cell.angle_beta   90.00
_cell.angle_gamma   90.00
#
_symmetry.space_group_name_H-M   'P 1'
#
loop_
_entity.id
_entity.type
_entity.pdbx_description
1 polymer ?
#
loop_
_entity_poly.entity_id
_entity_poly.type
_entity_poly.pdbx_seq_one_letter_code
_entity_poly.pdbx_strand_id
1 'polypeptide(L)'
;MPTVAFSGLNTTYCIDVGPEVLLGTPLGGTFSGNGISGNTFYPSIAGVGTHSIKYTYTDGNICTDSSIQLVSVTALPIVSFSGLASAYCSSNSSAILAGTPTGGIFSGSGISGNIFYPSFA
;
A
#
# COMPACT_ATOMS: atom_id res chain seq x y z
N MET A 1 15.38 -32.29 -12.48
CA MET A 1 14.17 -31.95 -11.71
C MET A 1 13.77 -30.53 -12.14
N PRO A 2 12.53 -30.29 -12.59
CA PRO A 2 12.11 -28.94 -12.94
C PRO A 2 12.21 -28.05 -11.70
N THR A 3 12.81 -26.86 -11.84
CA THR A 3 12.89 -25.90 -10.75
C THR A 3 11.53 -25.22 -10.59
N VAL A 4 10.86 -25.43 -9.46
CA VAL A 4 9.60 -24.73 -9.15
C VAL A 4 9.90 -23.28 -8.83
N ALA A 5 9.23 -22.37 -9.53
CA ALA A 5 9.35 -20.93 -9.35
C ALA A 5 8.03 -20.25 -9.72
N PHE A 6 7.90 -18.97 -9.38
CA PHE A 6 6.80 -18.13 -9.84
C PHE A 6 7.28 -16.70 -10.06
N SER A 7 6.47 -15.93 -10.79
CA SER A 7 6.72 -14.53 -11.14
C SER A 7 5.45 -13.71 -10.99
N GLY A 8 5.58 -12.38 -11.10
CA GLY A 8 4.47 -11.44 -10.92
C GLY A 8 4.36 -10.87 -9.50
N LEU A 9 5.05 -11.43 -8.51
CA LEU A 9 5.03 -10.90 -7.15
C LEU A 9 6.17 -9.88 -6.93
N ASN A 10 5.81 -8.63 -6.68
CA ASN A 10 6.73 -7.60 -6.20
C ASN A 10 7.10 -7.86 -4.72
N THR A 11 8.27 -7.40 -4.29
CA THR A 11 8.69 -7.48 -2.89
C THR A 11 7.96 -6.48 -1.99
N THR A 12 7.35 -5.44 -2.56
CA THR A 12 6.67 -4.39 -1.77
C THR A 12 5.42 -3.84 -2.45
N TYR A 13 4.35 -3.65 -1.66
CA TYR A 13 3.09 -3.04 -2.07
C TYR A 13 2.61 -2.01 -1.04
N CYS A 14 1.82 -1.02 -1.50
CA CYS A 14 0.94 -0.27 -0.61
C CYS A 14 -0.38 -1.04 -0.45
N ILE A 15 -1.03 -0.91 0.71
CA ILE A 15 -2.26 -1.65 1.03
C ILE A 15 -3.45 -1.36 0.08
N ASP A 16 -3.42 -0.23 -0.62
CA ASP A 16 -4.45 0.24 -1.55
C ASP A 16 -4.16 -0.11 -3.02
N VAL A 17 -3.02 -0.76 -3.31
CA VAL A 17 -2.70 -1.21 -4.67
C VAL A 17 -3.69 -2.29 -5.10
N GLY A 18 -4.01 -2.28 -6.40
CA GLY A 18 -4.87 -3.29 -7.03
C GLY A 18 -4.29 -4.71 -6.97
N PRO A 19 -5.10 -5.71 -7.35
CA PRO A 19 -4.68 -7.10 -7.36
C PRO A 19 -3.64 -7.40 -8.44
N GLU A 20 -2.69 -8.29 -8.12
CA GLU A 20 -1.60 -8.70 -9.02
C GLU A 20 -1.72 -10.19 -9.37
N VAL A 21 -1.67 -10.53 -10.65
CA VAL A 21 -1.77 -11.92 -11.11
C VAL A 21 -0.40 -12.58 -11.10
N LEU A 22 -0.30 -13.74 -10.45
CA LEU A 22 0.91 -14.54 -10.34
C LEU A 22 0.95 -15.64 -11.41
N LEU A 23 2.15 -15.92 -11.89
CA LEU A 23 2.41 -16.97 -12.88
C LEU A 23 3.41 -17.98 -12.31
N GLY A 24 2.92 -19.19 -12.09
CA GLY A 24 3.72 -20.32 -11.60
C GLY A 24 4.36 -21.10 -12.73
N THR A 25 5.58 -21.61 -12.49
CA THR A 25 6.33 -22.47 -13.41
C THR A 25 6.85 -23.69 -12.65
N PRO A 26 6.50 -24.92 -13.06
CA PRO A 26 5.60 -25.31 -14.16
C PRO A 26 4.14 -24.89 -13.95
N LEU A 27 3.32 -24.80 -15.00
CA LEU A 27 1.88 -24.47 -14.89
C LEU A 27 1.08 -25.58 -14.20
N GLY A 28 -0.01 -25.22 -13.51
CA GLY A 28 -0.94 -26.17 -12.88
C GLY A 28 -0.69 -26.44 -11.39
N GLY A 29 0.27 -25.76 -10.78
CA GLY A 29 0.44 -25.74 -9.33
C GLY A 29 -0.53 -24.79 -8.63
N THR A 30 -0.41 -24.71 -7.31
CA THR A 30 -1.29 -23.93 -6.44
C THR A 30 -0.53 -22.85 -5.69
N PHE A 31 -1.13 -21.65 -5.62
CA PHE A 31 -0.66 -20.56 -4.78
C PHE A 31 -1.34 -20.61 -3.41
N SER A 32 -0.58 -20.32 -2.36
CA SER A 32 -1.09 -20.16 -0.99
C SER A 32 -0.35 -19.05 -0.24
N GLY A 33 -1.01 -18.46 0.74
CA GLY A 33 -0.51 -17.34 1.52
C GLY A 33 -1.62 -16.33 1.81
N ASN A 34 -1.35 -15.40 2.72
CA ASN A 34 -2.29 -14.32 3.03
C ASN A 34 -2.52 -13.44 1.80
N GLY A 35 -3.78 -13.09 1.54
CA GLY A 35 -4.17 -12.29 0.38
C GLY A 35 -4.13 -13.02 -0.96
N ILE A 36 -3.92 -14.33 -1.02
CA ILE A 36 -4.04 -15.11 -2.26
C ILE A 36 -5.49 -15.55 -2.47
N SER A 37 -6.04 -15.27 -3.65
CA SER A 37 -7.28 -15.89 -4.15
C SER A 37 -7.06 -16.37 -5.58
N GLY A 38 -7.13 -17.70 -5.78
CA GLY A 38 -6.73 -18.34 -7.04
C GLY A 38 -5.22 -18.19 -7.29
N ASN A 39 -4.85 -17.54 -8.38
CA ASN A 39 -3.47 -17.16 -8.69
C ASN A 39 -3.22 -15.65 -8.55
N THR A 40 -4.08 -14.94 -7.83
CA THR A 40 -4.01 -13.47 -7.71
C THR A 40 -3.72 -13.08 -6.26
N PHE A 41 -2.76 -12.17 -6.08
CA PHE A 41 -2.44 -11.56 -4.79
C PHE A 41 -3.19 -10.25 -4.61
N TYR A 42 -3.82 -10.08 -3.44
CA TYR A 42 -4.61 -8.94 -3.04
C TYR A 42 -3.98 -8.28 -1.80
N PRO A 43 -3.22 -7.17 -1.96
CA PRO A 43 -2.58 -6.48 -0.83
C PRO A 43 -3.57 -6.07 0.26
N SER A 44 -4.77 -5.65 -0.12
CA SER A 44 -5.83 -5.23 0.81
C SER A 44 -6.37 -6.37 1.68
N ILE A 45 -6.34 -7.62 1.19
CA ILE A 45 -6.75 -8.81 1.93
C ILE A 45 -5.59 -9.34 2.78
N ALA A 46 -4.36 -9.27 2.28
CA ALA A 46 -3.18 -9.66 3.05
C ALA A 46 -3.01 -8.80 4.31
N GLY A 47 -3.32 -7.50 4.20
CA GLY A 47 -3.17 -6.52 5.26
C GLY A 47 -1.72 -6.06 5.45
N VAL A 48 -1.50 -5.04 6.28
CA VAL A 48 -0.17 -4.48 6.53
C VAL A 48 0.73 -5.51 7.21
N GLY A 49 1.96 -5.67 6.72
CA GLY A 49 2.95 -6.57 7.28
C GLY A 49 3.71 -7.35 6.21
N THR A 50 4.54 -8.29 6.65
CA THR A 50 5.27 -9.20 5.77
C THR A 50 4.53 -10.52 5.66
N HIS A 51 4.28 -10.98 4.44
CA HIS A 51 3.56 -12.22 4.15
C HIS A 51 4.42 -13.15 3.31
N SER A 52 4.29 -14.45 3.55
CA SER A 52 4.91 -15.49 2.73
C SER A 52 3.92 -16.01 1.70
N ILE A 53 4.31 -15.94 0.43
CA ILE A 53 3.54 -16.50 -0.68
C ILE A 53 4.27 -17.74 -1.16
N LYS A 54 3.54 -18.86 -1.23
CA LYS A 54 4.07 -20.17 -1.62
C LYS A 54 3.40 -20.64 -2.90
N TYR A 55 4.20 -21.12 -3.83
CA TYR A 55 3.75 -21.87 -5.00
C TYR A 55 4.14 -23.34 -4.83
N THR A 56 3.20 -24.27 -4.97
CA THR A 56 3.43 -25.71 -4.85
C THR A 56 3.02 -26.40 -6.15
N TYR A 57 3.88 -27.27 -6.66
CA TYR A 57 3.62 -28.04 -7.87
C TYR A 57 3.92 -29.52 -7.64
N THR A 58 3.02 -30.38 -8.12
CA THR A 58 3.17 -31.84 -8.11
C THR A 58 3.18 -32.33 -9.55
N ASP A 59 4.22 -33.08 -9.93
CA ASP A 59 4.32 -33.63 -11.27
C ASP A 59 3.48 -34.91 -11.48
N GLY A 60 3.45 -35.43 -12.72
CA GLY A 60 2.71 -36.66 -13.05
C GLY A 60 3.24 -37.93 -12.38
N ASN A 61 4.44 -37.88 -11.79
CA ASN A 61 5.03 -38.97 -11.01
C ASN A 61 4.82 -38.77 -9.50
N ILE A 62 3.99 -37.80 -9.10
CA ILE A 62 3.64 -37.48 -7.71
C ILE A 62 4.81 -36.83 -6.94
N CYS A 63 5.89 -36.41 -7.63
CA CYS A 63 6.95 -35.62 -7.00
C CYS A 63 6.45 -34.20 -6.77
N THR A 64 6.58 -33.71 -5.53
CA THR A 64 6.13 -32.36 -5.13
C THR A 64 7.32 -31.49 -4.79
N ASP A 65 7.32 -30.27 -5.32
CA ASP A 65 8.30 -29.23 -5.01
C ASP A 65 7.58 -27.87 -4.83
N SER A 66 8.23 -26.92 -4.17
CA SER A 66 7.63 -25.62 -3.87
C SER A 66 8.62 -24.47 -3.83
N SER A 67 8.14 -23.28 -4.17
CA SER A 67 8.87 -22.02 -4.10
C SER A 67 8.17 -21.06 -3.15
N ILE A 68 8.94 -20.28 -2.40
CA ILE A 68 8.43 -19.29 -1.44
C ILE A 68 9.07 -17.94 -1.73
N GLN A 69 8.26 -16.89 -1.74
CA GLN A 69 8.73 -15.50 -1.78
C GLN A 69 8.04 -14.70 -0.68
N LEU A 70 8.79 -13.78 -0.07
CA LEU A 70 8.26 -12.82 0.90
C LEU A 70 7.82 -11.55 0.19
N VAL A 71 6.69 -10.99 0.64
CA VAL A 71 6.15 -9.71 0.20
C VAL A 71 5.85 -8.84 1.40
N SER A 72 6.16 -7.55 1.33
CA SER A 72 5.82 -6.57 2.35
C SER A 72 4.70 -5.65 1.88
N VAL A 73 3.62 -5.58 2.65
CA VAL A 73 2.50 -4.65 2.43
C VAL A 73 2.61 -3.52 3.45
N THR A 74 2.68 -2.29 2.95
CA THR A 74 2.85 -1.09 3.75
C THR A 74 1.53 -0.34 3.93
N ALA A 75 1.36 0.25 5.12
CA ALA A 75 0.20 1.09 5.42
C ALA A 75 0.28 2.40 4.64
N LEU A 76 -0.89 3.01 4.40
CA LEU A 76 -0.95 4.38 3.94
C LEU A 76 -0.44 5.34 5.03
N PRO A 77 0.25 6.43 4.65
CA PRO A 77 0.62 7.46 5.60
C PRO A 77 -0.64 8.11 6.20
N ILE A 78 -0.64 8.33 7.51
CA ILE A 78 -1.71 9.07 8.18
C ILE A 78 -1.53 10.56 7.84
N VAL A 79 -2.48 11.13 7.12
CA VAL A 79 -2.47 12.56 6.76
C VAL A 79 -3.13 13.39 7.84
N SER A 80 -2.43 14.41 8.31
CA SER A 80 -2.90 15.36 9.31
C SER A 80 -2.27 16.74 9.10
N PHE A 81 -2.80 17.77 9.75
CA PHE A 81 -2.19 19.09 9.74
C PHE A 81 -2.41 19.80 11.08
N SER A 82 -1.62 20.84 11.31
CA SER A 82 -1.68 21.70 12.49
C SER A 82 -1.48 23.17 12.10
N GLY A 83 -1.63 24.07 13.08
CA GLY A 83 -1.42 25.51 12.90
C GLY A 83 -2.69 26.35 12.93
N LEU A 84 -3.88 25.73 12.87
CA LEU A 84 -5.15 26.43 13.08
C LEU A 84 -5.53 26.51 14.56
N ALA A 85 -6.01 27.68 14.97
CA ALA A 85 -6.78 27.87 16.20
C ALA A 85 -8.24 27.47 16.01
N SER A 86 -8.96 27.28 17.11
CA SER A 86 -10.39 26.89 17.09
C SER A 86 -11.32 27.98 16.55
N ALA A 87 -10.89 29.24 16.58
CA ALA A 87 -11.65 30.38 16.05
C ALA A 87 -10.71 31.52 15.67
N TYR A 88 -11.16 32.33 14.71
CA TYR A 88 -10.49 33.55 14.27
C TYR A 88 -11.51 34.67 14.07
N CYS A 89 -11.14 35.87 14.49
CA CYS A 89 -11.70 37.15 14.05
C CYS A 89 -10.94 37.62 12.81
N SER A 90 -11.59 38.42 11.95
CA SER A 90 -10.97 38.97 10.74
C SER A 90 -9.74 39.86 10.99
N SER A 91 -9.56 40.33 12.22
CA SER A 91 -8.39 41.12 12.67
C SER A 91 -7.25 40.28 13.24
N ASN A 92 -7.40 38.97 13.36
CA ASN A 92 -6.31 38.12 13.84
C ASN A 92 -5.17 38.03 12.81
N SER A 93 -3.96 37.81 13.33
CA SER A 93 -2.80 37.55 12.49
C SER A 93 -2.94 36.23 11.72
N SER A 94 -2.21 36.15 10.61
CA SER A 94 -2.16 34.94 9.79
C SER A 94 -1.52 33.76 10.54
N ALA A 95 -1.97 32.55 10.25
CA ALA A 95 -1.46 31.32 10.84
C ALA A 95 -0.71 30.47 9.81
N ILE A 96 0.43 29.90 10.19
CA ILE A 96 1.19 28.99 9.32
C ILE A 96 0.69 27.57 9.54
N LEU A 97 0.35 26.90 8.45
CA LEU A 97 -0.09 25.52 8.42
C LEU A 97 1.08 24.58 8.20
N ALA A 98 1.10 23.49 8.97
CA ALA A 98 2.07 22.42 8.84
C ALA A 98 1.35 21.10 8.58
N GLY A 99 1.63 20.46 7.44
CA GLY A 99 1.07 19.18 7.06
C GLY A 99 2.02 18.02 7.42
N THR A 100 1.44 16.89 7.79
CA THR A 100 2.14 15.62 8.00
C THR A 100 1.44 14.54 7.18
N PRO A 101 2.12 13.85 6.23
CA PRO A 101 3.50 14.09 5.77
C PRO A 101 3.67 15.47 5.10
N THR A 102 4.93 15.92 4.97
CA THR A 102 5.24 17.16 4.26
C THR A 102 4.99 17.01 2.75
N GLY A 103 4.79 18.14 2.05
CA GLY A 103 4.57 18.16 0.60
C GLY A 103 3.11 18.20 0.15
N GLY A 104 2.16 18.19 1.10
CA GLY A 104 0.75 18.47 0.80
C GLY A 104 0.49 19.92 0.39
N ILE A 105 -0.65 20.16 -0.26
CA ILE A 105 -1.14 21.49 -0.65
C ILE A 105 -2.36 21.82 0.21
N PHE A 106 -2.39 23.03 0.78
CA PHE A 106 -3.56 23.56 1.47
C PHE A 106 -4.44 24.38 0.52
N SER A 107 -5.75 24.21 0.61
CA SER A 107 -6.73 24.93 -0.21
C SER A 107 -7.95 25.32 0.62
N GLY A 108 -8.52 26.50 0.38
CA GLY A 108 -9.72 27.01 1.06
C GLY A 108 -9.75 28.55 1.08
N SER A 109 -10.86 29.12 1.56
CA SER A 109 -10.97 30.58 1.77
C SER A 109 -9.90 31.06 2.75
N GLY A 110 -9.29 32.22 2.45
CA GLY A 110 -8.20 32.77 3.26
C GLY A 110 -6.89 31.97 3.21
N ILE A 111 -6.77 30.90 2.42
CA ILE A 111 -5.51 30.13 2.29
C ILE A 111 -4.69 30.65 1.12
N SER A 112 -3.43 31.01 1.38
CA SER A 112 -2.44 31.29 0.34
C SER A 112 -1.14 30.59 0.68
N GLY A 113 -0.76 29.59 -0.12
CA GLY A 113 0.37 28.70 0.16
C GLY A 113 0.10 27.84 1.40
N ASN A 114 1.02 27.88 2.36
CA ASN A 114 0.85 27.22 3.67
C ASN A 114 0.44 28.22 4.76
N ILE A 115 -0.18 29.34 4.41
CA ILE A 115 -0.56 30.39 5.35
C ILE A 115 -2.06 30.63 5.25
N PHE A 116 -2.74 30.62 6.39
CA PHE A 116 -4.12 31.03 6.55
C PHE A 116 -4.19 32.51 6.98
N TYR A 117 -5.01 33.29 6.29
CA TYR A 117 -5.24 34.70 6.49
C TYR A 117 -6.71 34.92 6.86
N PRO A 118 -7.02 35.13 8.16
CA PRO A 118 -8.39 35.35 8.63
C PRO A 118 -9.11 36.53 7.97
N SER A 119 -8.35 37.53 7.51
CA SER A 119 -8.88 38.72 6.85
C SER A 119 -9.45 38.46 5.45
N PHE A 120 -9.09 37.34 4.82
CA PHE A 120 -9.50 36.96 3.46
C PHE A 120 -10.38 35.70 3.44
N ALA A 121 -10.79 35.22 4.62
CA ALA A 121 -11.59 34.01 4.81
C ALA A 121 -13.09 34.29 4.78
#